data_AF-A0A6G1G9W0-F1
#
_entry.id   AF-A0A6G1G9W0-F1
#
_cell.length_a   1.000
_cell.length_b   1.000
_cell.length_c   1.000
_cell.angle_alpha   90.00
_cell.angle_beta   90.00
_cell.angle_gamma   90.00
#
_symmetry.space_group_name_H-M   'P 1'
#
loop_
_entity.id
_entity.type
_entity.pdbx_description
1 polymer ?
#
loop_
_entity_poly.entity_id
_entity_poly.type
_entity_poly.pdbx_seq_one_letter_code
_entity_poly.pdbx_strand_id
1 'polypeptide(L)'
;MKELLSQRYNGDQITEEMLEEASKLFSENYGMWSEHAPRLMGKSMKAGRPVRLSSERQRQECIPNHNSSYARDTVNGQPAGHAFACRWTVGGMTVCWITQLVVHGCGNRGNGP
;
A
#
# COMPACT_ATOMS: atom_id res chain seq x y z
N MET A 1 3.16 -20.43 17.92
CA MET A 1 4.04 -19.90 16.85
C MET A 1 3.12 -19.18 15.87
N LYS A 2 3.38 -17.92 15.51
CA LYS A 2 2.59 -17.22 14.48
C LYS A 2 3.13 -17.65 13.12
N GLU A 3 2.27 -18.05 12.20
CA GLU A 3 2.68 -18.37 10.84
C GLU A 3 2.79 -17.06 10.06
N LEU A 4 4.02 -16.68 9.67
CA LEU A 4 4.29 -15.53 8.80
C LEU A 4 4.58 -16.05 7.40
N LEU A 5 3.78 -15.60 6.43
CA LEU A 5 4.00 -15.90 5.02
C LEU A 5 4.24 -14.60 4.26
N SER A 6 5.44 -14.46 3.71
CA SER A 6 5.84 -13.36 2.84
C SER A 6 5.80 -13.79 1.38
N GLN A 7 5.13 -13.01 0.55
CA GLN A 7 4.98 -13.27 -0.89
C GLN A 7 5.38 -12.04 -1.69
N ARG A 8 6.01 -12.27 -2.85
CA ARG A 8 6.42 -11.21 -3.78
C ARG A 8 5.90 -11.50 -5.18
N TYR A 9 5.41 -10.45 -5.83
CA TYR A 9 4.81 -10.46 -7.15
C TYR A 9 5.46 -9.38 -8.02
N ASN A 10 5.64 -9.68 -9.30
CA ASN A 10 5.97 -8.68 -10.31
C ASN A 10 4.69 -7.98 -10.79
N GLY A 11 4.83 -6.83 -11.45
CA GLY A 11 3.70 -5.98 -11.85
C GLY A 11 2.60 -6.70 -12.65
N ASP A 12 3.00 -7.66 -13.49
CA ASP A 12 2.13 -8.50 -14.31
C ASP A 12 1.38 -9.60 -13.52
N GLN A 13 1.87 -9.95 -12.34
CA GLN A 13 1.27 -10.95 -11.45
C GLN A 13 0.30 -10.34 -10.44
N ILE A 14 0.17 -9.01 -10.40
CA ILE A 14 -0.70 -8.30 -9.46
C ILE A 14 -2.14 -8.30 -9.97
N THR A 15 -2.95 -9.17 -9.39
CA THR A 15 -4.38 -9.31 -9.70
C THR A 15 -5.21 -8.19 -9.06
N GLU A 16 -6.47 -8.06 -9.46
CA GLU A 16 -7.36 -7.04 -8.88
C GLU A 16 -7.71 -7.37 -7.42
N GLU A 17 -7.88 -8.65 -7.09
CA GLU A 17 -8.17 -9.11 -5.73
C GLU A 17 -7.04 -8.72 -4.75
N MET A 18 -5.78 -8.81 -5.20
CA MET A 18 -4.63 -8.37 -4.39
C MET A 18 -4.67 -6.86 -4.12
N LEU A 19 -5.15 -6.06 -5.08
CA LEU A 19 -5.30 -4.62 -4.91
C LEU A 19 -6.48 -4.27 -4.01
N GLU A 20 -7.58 -5.00 -4.09
CA GLU A 20 -8.71 -4.83 -3.18
C GLU A 20 -8.31 -5.11 -1.72
N GLU A 21 -7.56 -6.18 -1.48
CA GLU A 21 -6.98 -6.48 -0.16
C GLU A 21 -6.05 -5.35 0.32
N ALA A 22 -5.15 -4.88 -0.55
CA ALA A 22 -4.21 -3.81 -0.24
C ALA A 22 -4.92 -2.47 0.04
N SER A 23 -5.96 -2.15 -0.74
CA SER A 23 -6.81 -0.96 -0.59
C SER A 23 -7.55 -0.96 0.74
N LYS A 24 -8.09 -2.12 1.12
CA LYS A 24 -8.74 -2.31 2.42
C LYS A 24 -7.74 -2.12 3.56
N LEU A 25 -6.59 -2.79 3.50
CA LEU A 25 -5.56 -2.70 4.54
C LEU A 25 -5.04 -1.26 4.69
N PHE A 26 -4.81 -0.56 3.58
CA PHE A 26 -4.43 0.85 3.56
C PHE A 26 -5.49 1.72 4.23
N SER A 27 -6.76 1.57 3.82
CA SER A 27 -7.86 2.38 4.33
C SER A 27 -8.07 2.20 5.83
N GLU A 28 -7.76 1.03 6.37
CA GLU A 28 -7.88 0.73 7.80
C GLU A 28 -6.69 1.22 8.64
N ASN A 29 -5.48 1.36 8.05
CA ASN A 29 -4.24 1.54 8.81
C ASN A 29 -3.45 2.82 8.52
N TYR A 30 -3.71 3.51 7.40
CA TYR A 30 -2.93 4.68 6.99
C TYR A 30 -3.24 5.93 7.81
N GLY A 31 -4.50 6.14 8.16
CA GLY A 31 -4.92 7.23 9.02
C GLY A 31 -6.29 7.80 8.67
N MET A 32 -6.71 8.80 9.45
CA MET A 32 -7.96 9.54 9.24
C MET A 32 -7.66 10.94 8.74
N TRP A 33 -8.54 11.47 7.89
CA TRP A 33 -8.48 12.87 7.48
C TRP A 33 -8.67 13.80 8.67
N SER A 34 -7.74 14.74 8.84
CA SER A 34 -7.86 15.79 9.85
C SER A 34 -9.00 16.76 9.52
N GLU A 35 -9.43 17.53 10.52
CA GLU A 35 -10.50 18.54 10.36
C GLU A 35 -10.17 19.61 9.31
N HIS A 36 -8.89 19.82 9.04
CA HIS A 36 -8.41 20.78 8.04
C HIS A 36 -8.34 20.19 6.62
N ALA A 37 -8.43 18.86 6.45
CA ALA A 37 -8.34 18.20 5.16
C ALA A 37 -9.40 18.67 4.13
N PRO A 38 -10.70 18.86 4.48
CA PRO A 38 -11.67 19.37 3.53
C PRO A 38 -11.32 20.76 2.97
N ARG A 39 -10.63 21.59 3.77
CA ARG A 39 -10.23 22.95 3.41
C ARG A 39 -8.98 22.98 2.53
N LEU A 40 -8.04 22.06 2.75
CA LEU A 40 -6.74 22.03 2.06
C LEU A 40 -6.73 21.14 0.81
N MET A 41 -7.49 20.03 0.83
CA MET A 41 -7.43 18.97 -0.20
C MET A 41 -8.77 18.81 -0.96
N GLY A 42 -9.79 19.60 -0.63
CA GLY A 42 -11.09 19.63 -1.30
C GLY A 42 -12.23 18.93 -0.55
N LYS A 43 -13.48 19.30 -0.91
CA LYS A 43 -14.71 18.88 -0.22
C LYS A 43 -14.97 17.37 -0.18
N SER A 44 -14.30 16.61 -1.04
CA SER A 44 -14.40 15.14 -1.10
C SER A 44 -13.68 14.46 0.07
N MET A 45 -12.77 15.16 0.76
CA MET A 45 -12.02 14.63 1.91
C MET A 45 -12.72 15.01 3.20
N LYS A 46 -13.62 14.14 3.67
CA LYS A 46 -14.42 14.36 4.88
C LYS A 46 -13.56 14.14 6.13
N ALA A 47 -13.50 15.15 6.99
CA ALA A 47 -12.87 15.05 8.30
C ALA A 47 -13.39 13.85 9.10
N GLY A 48 -12.49 13.17 9.81
CA GLY A 48 -12.81 11.99 10.62
C GLY A 48 -13.14 10.73 9.80
N ARG A 49 -13.04 10.76 8.47
CA ARG A 49 -13.11 9.55 7.63
C ARG A 49 -11.72 8.98 7.38
N PRO A 50 -11.60 7.66 7.22
CA PRO A 50 -10.34 7.06 6.82
C PRO A 50 -9.89 7.58 5.46
N VAL A 51 -8.58 7.74 5.30
CA VAL A 51 -7.97 7.97 3.99
C VAL A 51 -8.22 6.73 3.15
N ARG A 52 -8.88 6.88 1.99
CA ARG A 52 -9.18 5.77 1.09
C ARG A 52 -8.43 5.94 -0.22
N LEU A 53 -7.92 4.83 -0.73
CA LEU A 53 -7.33 4.74 -2.06
C LEU A 53 -7.99 3.54 -2.73
N SER A 54 -8.73 3.75 -3.83
CA SER A 54 -9.36 2.63 -4.55
C SER A 54 -8.30 1.71 -5.17
N SER A 55 -8.66 0.46 -5.44
CA SER A 55 -7.79 -0.50 -6.14
C SER A 55 -7.36 0.03 -7.52
N GLU A 56 -8.30 0.62 -8.27
CA GLU A 56 -8.04 1.30 -9.54
C GLU A 56 -6.96 2.39 -9.40
N ARG A 57 -7.07 3.21 -8.34
CA ARG A 57 -6.13 4.30 -8.09
C ARG A 57 -4.79 3.79 -7.58
N GLN A 58 -4.76 2.71 -6.78
CA GLN A 58 -3.52 2.00 -6.45
C GLN A 58 -2.83 1.45 -7.69
N ARG A 59 -3.59 0.88 -8.64
CA ARG A 59 -3.00 0.40 -9.90
C ARG A 59 -2.36 1.54 -10.67
N GLN A 60 -3.06 2.67 -10.80
CA GLN A 60 -2.57 3.83 -11.56
C GLN A 60 -1.40 4.54 -10.87
N GLU A 61 -1.48 4.79 -9.56
CA GLU A 61 -0.52 5.61 -8.82
C GLU A 61 0.64 4.79 -8.22
N CYS A 62 0.37 3.56 -7.75
CA CYS A 62 1.38 2.74 -7.07
C CYS A 62 2.07 1.74 -8.00
N ILE A 63 1.46 1.37 -9.13
CA ILE A 63 1.97 0.41 -10.12
C ILE A 63 2.00 1.06 -11.53
N PRO A 64 2.71 2.19 -11.70
CA PRO A 64 2.65 3.00 -12.92
C PRO A 64 3.28 2.33 -14.15
N ASN A 65 4.05 1.25 -13.97
CA ASN A 65 4.75 0.56 -15.04
C ASN A 65 4.93 -0.93 -14.75
N HIS A 66 5.30 -1.71 -15.78
CA HIS A 66 5.54 -3.15 -15.70
C HIS A 66 6.74 -3.52 -14.81
N ASN A 67 7.66 -2.58 -14.56
CA ASN A 67 8.81 -2.75 -13.65
C ASN A 67 8.46 -2.49 -12.19
N SER A 68 7.18 -2.69 -11.84
CA SER A 68 6.68 -2.62 -10.48
C SER A 68 6.79 -3.97 -9.78
N SER A 69 6.81 -3.94 -8.46
CA SER A 69 6.85 -5.12 -7.59
C SER A 69 5.90 -4.90 -6.42
N TYR A 70 5.26 -5.98 -5.99
CA TYR A 70 4.39 -5.99 -4.82
C TYR A 70 4.88 -7.05 -3.85
N ALA A 71 5.04 -6.68 -2.60
CA ALA A 71 5.31 -7.60 -1.50
C ALA A 71 4.14 -7.54 -0.52
N ARG A 72 3.67 -8.70 -0.06
CA ARG A 72 2.65 -8.78 0.99
C ARG A 72 3.04 -9.81 2.03
N ASP A 73 2.69 -9.51 3.27
CA ASP A 73 2.86 -10.39 4.40
C ASP A 73 1.50 -10.76 4.96
N THR A 74 1.33 -12.03 5.31
CA THR A 74 0.17 -12.50 6.06
C THR A 74 0.61 -13.17 7.36
N VAL A 75 -0.12 -12.93 8.44
CA VAL A 75 0.06 -13.57 9.75
C VAL A 75 -1.18 -14.40 10.05
N ASN A 76 -1.02 -15.71 10.19
CA ASN A 76 -2.12 -16.66 10.35
C ASN A 76 -3.21 -16.49 9.26
N GLY A 77 -2.78 -16.27 8.01
CA GLY A 77 -3.66 -16.05 6.85
C GLY A 77 -4.34 -14.68 6.77
N GLN A 78 -4.07 -13.76 7.72
CA GLN A 78 -4.59 -12.39 7.69
C GLN A 78 -3.54 -11.40 7.17
N PRO A 79 -3.90 -10.42 6.31
CA PRO A 79 -2.97 -9.39 5.85
C PRO A 79 -2.32 -8.63 7.01
N ALA A 80 -0.99 -8.69 7.09
CA ALA A 80 -0.19 -8.07 8.14
C ALA A 80 0.52 -6.80 7.66
N GLY A 81 0.79 -6.71 6.37
CA GLY A 81 1.41 -5.55 5.75
C GLY A 81 1.65 -5.78 4.26
N HIS A 82 1.93 -4.70 3.56
CA HIS A 82 2.30 -4.77 2.15
C HIS A 82 3.15 -3.57 1.72
N ALA A 83 3.88 -3.76 0.62
CA ALA A 83 4.67 -2.73 -0.02
C ALA A 83 4.54 -2.80 -1.54
N PHE A 84 4.26 -1.66 -2.17
CA PHE A 84 4.40 -1.47 -3.61
C PHE A 84 5.70 -0.74 -3.90
N ALA A 85 6.40 -1.18 -4.94
CA ALA A 85 7.62 -0.55 -5.43
C ALA A 85 7.57 -0.43 -6.95
N CYS A 86 8.13 0.63 -7.51
CA CYS A 86 8.34 0.76 -8.95
C CYS A 86 9.78 1.19 -9.24
N ARG A 87 10.31 0.74 -10.38
CA ARG A 87 11.66 1.11 -10.83
C ARG A 87 11.61 2.05 -12.02
N TRP A 88 12.54 2.99 -12.03
CA TRP A 88 12.70 3.98 -13.09
C TRP A 88 14.18 4.11 -13.47
N THR A 89 14.46 4.37 -14.74
CA THR A 89 15.82 4.68 -15.20
C THR A 89 15.91 6.18 -15.43
N VAL A 90 16.80 6.86 -14.71
CA VAL A 90 17.02 8.31 -14.81
C VAL A 90 18.51 8.56 -14.91
N GLY A 91 18.97 9.18 -16.01
CA GLY A 91 20.38 9.49 -16.23
C GLY A 91 21.31 8.26 -16.22
N GLY A 92 20.82 7.10 -16.69
CA GLY A 92 21.56 5.84 -16.67
C GLY A 92 21.58 5.12 -15.31
N MET A 93 21.00 5.70 -14.27
CA MET A 93 20.85 5.08 -12.95
C MET A 93 19.46 4.45 -12.80
N THR A 94 19.38 3.31 -12.12
CA THR A 94 18.10 2.70 -11.73
C THR A 94 17.70 3.16 -10.34
N VAL A 95 16.56 3.83 -10.25
CA VAL A 95 15.93 4.26 -8.99
C VAL A 95 14.81 3.28 -8.64
N CYS A 96 14.78 2.79 -7.41
CA CYS A 96 13.66 2.03 -6.86
C CYS A 96 12.88 2.93 -5.90
N TRP A 97 11.62 3.17 -6.21
CA TRP A 97 10.72 4.00 -5.42
C TRP A 97 9.69 3.11 -4.73
N ILE A 98 9.58 3.19 -3.40
CA ILE A 98 8.50 2.54 -2.65
C ILE A 98 7.28 3.48 -2.69
N THR A 99 6.27 3.13 -3.47
CA THR A 99 5.10 3.99 -3.72
C THR A 99 4.11 3.93 -2.56
N GLN A 100 4.05 2.81 -1.86
CA GLN A 100 3.20 2.63 -0.69
C GLN A 100 3.76 1.54 0.21
N LEU A 101 3.77 1.80 1.51
CA LEU A 101 4.11 0.83 2.56
C LEU A 101 3.04 0.92 3.64
N VAL A 102 2.41 -0.21 3.95
CA VAL A 102 1.37 -0.30 5.00
C VAL A 102 1.72 -1.45 5.92
N VAL A 103 1.66 -1.19 7.23
CA VAL A 103 1.80 -2.22 8.26
C VAL A 103 0.58 -2.16 9.15
N HIS A 104 -0.04 -3.31 9.36
CA HIS A 104 -1.19 -3.47 10.22
C HIS A 104 -0.86 -3.00 11.64
N GLY A 105 -1.74 -2.19 12.23
CA GLY A 105 -1.47 -1.50 13.50
C GLY A 105 -1.43 -2.41 14.73
N CYS A 106 -2.11 -3.56 14.72
CA CYS A 106 -2.13 -4.44 15.90
C CYS A 106 -0.82 -5.24 16.04
N GLY A 107 0.13 -4.71 16.83
CA GLY A 107 1.30 -5.45 17.31
C GLY A 107 2.38 -5.82 16.28
N ASN A 108 2.26 -5.37 15.02
CA ASN A 108 3.27 -5.59 13.97
C ASN A 108 4.16 -4.37 13.70
N ARG A 109 3.80 -3.20 14.26
CA ARG A 109 4.64 -1.99 14.23
C ARG A 109 5.73 -2.10 15.30
N GLY A 110 6.99 -1.86 14.92
CA GLY A 110 8.15 -1.97 15.83
C GLY A 110 8.90 -3.30 15.79
N ASN A 111 8.51 -4.23 14.90
CA ASN A 111 9.21 -5.51 14.67
C ASN A 111 10.05 -5.52 13.39
N GLY A 112 10.44 -4.33 12.89
CA GLY A 112 11.43 -4.26 11.81
C GLY A 112 12.77 -4.79 12.30
N PRO A 113 13.60 -5.37 11.41
CA PRO A 113 14.96 -5.79 11.76
C PRO A 113 15.82 -4.62 12.26
#